data_AF-A0A1C8ZT91-F1
#
_entry.id   AF-A0A1C8ZT91-F1
#
_cell.length_a   1.000
_cell.length_b   1.000
_cell.length_c   1.000
_cell.angle_alpha   90.00
_cell.angle_beta   90.00
_cell.angle_gamma   90.00
#
_symmetry.space_group_name_H-M   'P 1'
#
loop_
_entity.id
_entity.type
_entity.pdbx_description
1 polymer ?
#
loop_
_entity_poly.entity_id
_entity_poly.type
_entity_poly.pdbx_seq_one_letter_code
_entity_poly.pdbx_strand_id
1 'polypeptide(L)'
;MSLVQRLIKEHLEEDRLIEEIRELGSNEKFYEFSENLKKHIFIEEEILFPKLGLDPIIIELMHQHVAMWNLMSRIEESVKDDEYLNSLSLLSSLLKVHNAIEESNVYPELEKLNLKDINEKMPKEWVPKFMRENSLTF
;
A
#
# COMPACT_ATOMS: atom_id res chain seq x y z
N MET A 1 -3.14 20.26 -6.01
CA MET A 1 -3.06 18.82 -6.31
C MET A 1 -4.28 18.19 -5.67
N SER A 2 -5.05 17.39 -6.41
CA SER A 2 -6.15 16.60 -5.81
C SER A 2 -5.56 15.49 -4.93
N LEU A 3 -6.39 14.91 -4.05
CA LEU A 3 -5.98 13.76 -3.26
C LEU A 3 -5.54 12.59 -4.15
N VAL A 4 -6.30 12.27 -5.20
CA VAL A 4 -5.95 11.20 -6.16
C VAL A 4 -4.62 11.48 -6.86
N GLN A 5 -4.37 12.73 -7.28
CA GLN A 5 -3.06 13.10 -7.85
C GLN A 5 -1.90 12.93 -6.85
N ARG A 6 -2.17 13.09 -5.55
CA ARG A 6 -1.17 12.82 -4.50
C ARG A 6 -0.88 11.32 -4.39
N LEU A 7 -1.91 10.48 -4.36
CA LEU A 7 -1.78 9.02 -4.26
C LEU A 7 -1.04 8.44 -5.47
N ILE A 8 -1.36 8.88 -6.69
CA ILE A 8 -0.63 8.49 -7.90
C ILE A 8 0.85 8.90 -7.80
N LYS A 9 1.15 10.06 -7.19
CA LYS A 9 2.53 10.47 -6.97
C LYS A 9 3.23 9.60 -5.92
N GLU A 10 2.51 9.15 -4.90
CA GLU A 10 3.01 8.18 -3.91
C GLU A 10 3.36 6.85 -4.58
N HIS A 11 2.53 6.32 -5.50
CA HIS A 11 2.86 5.14 -6.31
C HIS A 11 4.17 5.28 -7.09
N LEU A 12 4.36 6.42 -7.75
CA LEU A 12 5.60 6.69 -8.50
C LEU A 12 6.83 6.76 -7.59
N GLU A 13 6.67 7.28 -6.38
CA GLU A 13 7.75 7.36 -5.39
C GLU A 13 8.08 5.99 -4.79
N GLU A 14 7.07 5.15 -4.55
CA GLU A 14 7.22 3.76 -4.13
C GLU A 14 7.98 2.93 -5.15
N ASP A 15 7.62 3.03 -6.43
CA ASP A 15 8.36 2.41 -7.53
C ASP A 15 9.83 2.87 -7.56
N ARG A 16 10.07 4.18 -7.42
CA ARG A 16 11.42 4.76 -7.38
C ARG A 16 12.24 4.20 -6.22
N LEU A 17 11.65 4.15 -5.03
CA LEU A 17 12.32 3.65 -3.81
C LEU A 17 12.64 2.16 -3.94
N ILE A 18 11.76 1.34 -4.49
CA ILE A 18 12.04 -0.09 -4.72
C ILE A 18 13.25 -0.29 -5.61
N GLU A 19 13.37 0.45 -6.71
CA GLU A 19 14.53 0.34 -7.60
C GLU A 19 15.81 0.80 -6.89
N GLU A 20 15.75 1.89 -6.13
CA GLU A 20 16.89 2.36 -5.32
C GLU A 20 17.31 1.31 -4.27
N ILE A 21 16.35 0.64 -3.63
CA ILE A 21 16.60 -0.44 -2.67
C ILE A 21 17.28 -1.63 -3.36
N ARG A 22 16.86 -2.00 -4.58
CA ARG A 22 17.48 -3.10 -5.34
C ARG A 22 18.92 -2.79 -5.71
N GLU A 23 19.20 -1.56 -6.14
CA GLU A 23 20.53 -1.15 -6.58
C GLU A 23 21.51 -0.99 -5.41
N LEU A 24 21.06 -0.36 -4.32
CA LEU A 24 21.92 0.01 -3.19
C LEU A 24 21.88 -0.99 -2.05
N GLY A 25 20.87 -1.87 -2.00
CA GLY A 25 20.60 -2.73 -0.86
C GLY A 25 20.48 -1.92 0.43
N SER A 26 19.74 -0.80 0.45
CA SER A 26 19.67 0.08 1.62
C SER A 26 18.50 -0.28 2.54
N ASN A 27 18.79 -0.64 3.80
CA ASN A 27 17.77 -0.92 4.82
C ASN A 27 17.02 0.35 5.23
N GLU A 28 17.72 1.49 5.27
CA GLU A 28 17.10 2.78 5.57
C GLU A 28 16.06 3.15 4.52
N LYS A 29 16.40 2.94 3.23
CA LYS A 29 15.46 3.16 2.13
C LYS A 29 14.29 2.19 2.18
N PHE A 30 14.52 0.94 2.56
CA PHE A 30 13.44 -0.02 2.75
C PHE A 30 12.51 0.40 3.90
N TYR A 31 13.04 0.90 5.02
CA TYR A 31 12.23 1.41 6.11
C TYR A 31 11.41 2.64 5.70
N GLU A 32 12.02 3.58 4.97
CA GLU A 32 11.32 4.74 4.40
C GLU A 32 10.17 4.31 3.48
N PHE A 33 10.45 3.40 2.55
CA PHE A 33 9.46 2.81 1.65
C PHE A 33 8.31 2.14 2.43
N SER A 34 8.64 1.28 3.39
CA SER A 34 7.68 0.53 4.20
C SER A 34 6.78 1.47 5.00
N GLU A 35 7.34 2.50 5.64
CA GLU A 35 6.55 3.49 6.39
C GLU A 35 5.63 4.33 5.49
N ASN A 36 6.03 4.60 4.24
CA ASN A 36 5.19 5.32 3.29
C ASN A 36 4.02 4.44 2.83
N LEU A 37 4.30 3.22 2.39
CA LEU A 37 3.27 2.29 1.91
C LEU A 37 2.27 1.91 3.02
N LYS A 38 2.74 1.68 4.27
CA LYS A 38 1.85 1.41 5.41
C LYS A 38 0.88 2.58 5.67
N LYS A 39 1.35 3.83 5.55
CA LYS A 39 0.49 5.02 5.69
C LYS A 39 -0.47 5.16 4.52
N HIS A 40 -0.03 4.88 3.29
CA HIS A 40 -0.86 4.90 2.10
C HIS A 40 -2.06 3.95 2.26
N ILE A 41 -1.76 2.68 2.55
CA ILE A 41 -2.75 1.63 2.85
C ILE A 41 -3.70 2.07 3.98
N PHE A 42 -3.18 2.64 5.07
CA PHE A 42 -4.02 3.14 6.17
C PHE A 42 -5.07 4.17 5.70
N ILE A 43 -4.66 5.14 4.88
CA ILE A 43 -5.54 6.18 4.36
C ILE A 43 -6.64 5.55 3.49
N GLU A 44 -6.26 4.60 2.65
CA GLU A 44 -7.20 3.92 1.77
C GLU A 44 -8.24 3.13 2.55
N GLU A 45 -7.80 2.24 3.44
CA GLU A 45 -8.71 1.34 4.15
C GLU A 45 -9.62 2.06 5.16
N GLU A 46 -9.10 3.06 5.86
CA GLU A 46 -9.84 3.73 6.93
C GLU A 46 -10.67 4.91 6.42
N ILE A 47 -10.32 5.49 5.28
CA ILE A 47 -10.90 6.78 4.86
C ILE A 47 -11.47 6.72 3.45
N LEU A 48 -10.76 6.13 2.48
CA LEU A 48 -11.17 6.19 1.07
C LEU A 48 -12.14 5.08 0.70
N PHE A 49 -11.74 3.83 0.89
CA PHE A 49 -12.53 2.66 0.55
C PHE A 49 -13.90 2.64 1.24
N PRO A 50 -14.07 3.06 2.52
CA PRO A 50 -15.38 3.15 3.14
C PRO A 50 -16.37 4.08 2.42
N LYS A 51 -15.89 5.04 1.60
CA LYS A 51 -16.74 5.95 0.83
C LYS A 51 -17.31 5.32 -0.44
N LEU A 52 -16.70 4.24 -0.91
CA LEU A 52 -17.12 3.49 -2.10
C LEU A 52 -18.08 2.35 -1.74
N GLY A 53 -18.15 1.97 -0.47
CA GLY A 53 -19.02 0.91 0.02
C GLY A 53 -18.44 -0.49 -0.23
N LEU A 54 -19.32 -1.49 -0.15
CA LEU A 54 -18.98 -2.89 -0.40
C LEU A 54 -18.86 -3.15 -1.91
N ASP A 55 -17.61 -3.19 -2.39
CA ASP A 55 -17.28 -3.50 -3.77
C ASP A 55 -16.30 -4.70 -3.83
N PRO A 56 -16.52 -5.71 -4.69
CA PRO A 56 -15.61 -6.84 -4.84
C PRO A 56 -14.16 -6.46 -5.16
N ILE A 57 -13.94 -5.37 -5.90
CA ILE A 57 -12.60 -4.85 -6.22
C ILE A 57 -11.93 -4.36 -4.94
N ILE A 58 -12.66 -3.63 -4.10
CA ILE A 58 -12.14 -3.18 -2.80
C ILE A 58 -11.78 -4.38 -1.92
N ILE A 59 -12.62 -5.42 -1.85
CA ILE A 59 -12.31 -6.64 -1.10
C ILE A 59 -11.00 -7.29 -1.58
N GLU A 60 -10.80 -7.38 -2.89
CA GLU A 60 -9.55 -7.90 -3.48
C GLU A 60 -8.34 -7.03 -3.09
N LEU A 61 -8.45 -5.70 -3.19
CA LEU A 61 -7.38 -4.78 -2.80
C LEU A 61 -7.03 -4.91 -1.31
N MET A 62 -8.02 -5.09 -0.43
CA MET A 62 -7.80 -5.34 1.00
C MET A 62 -7.01 -6.65 1.23
N HIS A 63 -7.26 -7.70 0.45
CA HIS A 63 -6.44 -8.93 0.51
C HIS A 63 -5.00 -8.70 0.01
N GLN A 64 -4.84 -7.89 -1.03
CA GLN A 64 -3.51 -7.52 -1.53
C GLN A 64 -2.73 -6.68 -0.52
N HIS A 65 -3.37 -5.77 0.22
CA HIS A 65 -2.74 -5.04 1.33
C HIS A 65 -2.18 -5.98 2.39
N VAL A 66 -2.93 -7.03 2.77
CA VAL A 66 -2.42 -8.06 3.69
C VAL A 66 -1.18 -8.75 3.12
N ALA A 67 -1.20 -9.11 1.84
CA ALA A 67 -0.05 -9.74 1.19
C ALA A 67 1.17 -8.81 1.15
N MET A 68 0.99 -7.54 0.79
CA MET A 68 2.05 -6.52 0.82
C MET A 68 2.61 -6.33 2.23
N TRP A 69 1.73 -6.23 3.23
CA TRP A 69 2.12 -6.05 4.62
C TRP A 69 3.01 -7.20 5.11
N ASN A 70 2.60 -8.44 4.85
CA ASN A 70 3.37 -9.64 5.20
C ASN A 70 4.72 -9.70 4.47
N LEU A 71 4.76 -9.30 3.18
CA LEU A 71 6.00 -9.23 2.43
C LEU A 71 6.94 -8.18 3.00
N MET A 72 6.43 -7.01 3.39
CA MET A 72 7.22 -5.98 4.05
C MET A 72 7.81 -6.50 5.36
N SER A 73 7.01 -7.11 6.24
CA SER A 73 7.51 -7.69 7.49
C SER A 73 8.58 -8.76 7.25
N ARG A 74 8.40 -9.64 6.26
CA ARG A 74 9.42 -10.64 5.92
C ARG A 74 10.73 -9.99 5.45
N ILE A 75 10.65 -8.94 4.63
CA ILE A 75 11.83 -8.23 4.14
C ILE A 75 12.55 -7.52 5.30
N GLU A 76 11.82 -6.88 6.22
CA GLU A 76 12.38 -6.19 7.40
C GLU A 76 13.19 -7.14 8.30
N GLU A 77 12.75 -8.40 8.42
CA GLU A 77 13.37 -9.42 9.27
C GLU A 77 14.46 -10.24 8.56
N SER A 78 14.53 -10.18 7.23
CA SER A 78 15.44 -11.01 6.44
C SER A 78 16.88 -10.49 6.39
N VAL A 79 17.82 -11.42 6.23
CA VAL A 79 19.20 -11.09 5.83
C VAL A 79 19.23 -10.83 4.32
N LYS A 80 20.13 -9.96 3.85
CA LYS A 80 20.27 -9.65 2.42
C LYS A 80 20.87 -10.82 1.65
N ASP A 81 20.00 -11.74 1.26
CA ASP A 81 20.29 -12.92 0.48
C ASP A 81 19.34 -13.03 -0.72
N ASP A 82 19.33 -14.18 -1.38
CA ASP A 82 18.43 -14.44 -2.52
C ASP A 82 16.95 -14.41 -2.10
N GLU A 83 16.64 -14.76 -0.84
CA GLU A 83 15.27 -14.73 -0.32
C GLU A 83 14.78 -13.28 -0.14
N TYR A 84 15.65 -12.39 0.35
CA TYR A 84 15.40 -10.95 0.39
C TYR A 84 15.07 -10.40 -1.00
N LEU A 85 15.92 -10.70 -2.00
CA LEU A 85 15.74 -10.21 -3.38
C LEU A 85 14.47 -10.78 -4.04
N ASN A 86 14.14 -12.04 -3.76
CA ASN A 86 12.91 -12.67 -4.24
C ASN A 86 11.67 -12.02 -3.60
N SER A 87 11.71 -11.74 -2.29
CA SER A 87 10.60 -11.10 -1.58
C SER A 87 10.38 -9.66 -2.06
N LEU A 88 11.47 -8.89 -2.27
CA LEU A 88 11.41 -7.56 -2.86
C LEU A 88 10.86 -7.59 -4.29
N SER A 89 11.19 -8.63 -5.06
CA SER A 89 10.66 -8.83 -6.42
C SER A 89 9.19 -9.14 -6.46
N LEU A 90 8.71 -9.95 -5.51
CA LEU A 90 7.30 -10.25 -5.37
C LEU A 90 6.51 -9.01 -4.93
N LEU A 91 7.02 -8.25 -3.95
CA LEU A 91 6.41 -7.01 -3.49
C LEU A 91 6.27 -5.98 -4.61
N SER A 92 7.34 -5.75 -5.37
CA SER A 92 7.34 -4.87 -6.54
C SER A 92 6.31 -5.29 -7.60
N SER A 93 6.18 -6.59 -7.84
CA SER A 93 5.21 -7.10 -8.83
C SER A 93 3.77 -6.95 -8.34
N LEU A 94 3.54 -7.17 -7.04
CA LEU A 94 2.23 -7.00 -6.41
C LEU A 94 1.78 -5.54 -6.45
N LEU A 95 2.67 -4.58 -6.12
CA LEU A 95 2.38 -3.15 -6.20
C LEU A 95 1.98 -2.72 -7.61
N LYS A 96 2.70 -3.16 -8.64
CA LYS A 96 2.33 -2.83 -10.04
C LYS A 96 0.92 -3.28 -10.41
N VAL A 97 0.52 -4.47 -9.99
CA VAL A 97 -0.83 -4.99 -10.23
C VAL A 97 -1.85 -4.21 -9.42
N HIS A 98 -1.58 -3.99 -8.14
CA HIS A 98 -2.43 -3.26 -7.22
C HIS A 98 -2.70 -1.83 -7.71
N ASN A 99 -1.65 -1.05 -7.92
CA ASN A 99 -1.72 0.34 -8.37
C ASN A 99 -2.49 0.44 -9.70
N ALA A 100 -2.28 -0.50 -10.63
CA ALA A 100 -3.04 -0.53 -11.88
C ALA A 100 -4.54 -0.76 -11.67
N ILE A 101 -4.93 -1.62 -10.73
CA ILE A 101 -6.34 -1.86 -10.38
C ILE A 101 -6.94 -0.60 -9.77
N GLU A 102 -6.24 0.04 -8.83
CA GLU A 102 -6.70 1.25 -8.17
C GLU A 102 -6.88 2.43 -9.12
N GLU A 103 -5.83 2.73 -9.90
CA GLU A 103 -5.80 3.86 -10.82
C GLU A 103 -6.86 3.73 -11.91
N SER A 104 -7.18 2.51 -12.34
CA SER A 104 -8.17 2.28 -13.41
C SER A 104 -9.60 2.11 -12.92
N ASN A 105 -9.83 1.61 -11.69
CA ASN A 105 -11.17 1.26 -11.21
C ASN A 105 -11.63 2.05 -9.98
N VAL A 106 -10.71 2.38 -9.06
CA VAL A 106 -11.05 2.96 -7.75
C VAL A 106 -10.92 4.48 -7.78
N TYR A 107 -9.77 4.98 -8.22
CA TYR A 107 -9.46 6.40 -8.21
C TYR A 107 -10.42 7.25 -9.04
N PRO A 108 -10.90 6.81 -10.22
CA PRO A 108 -11.93 7.55 -10.96
C PRO A 108 -13.24 7.74 -10.17
N GLU A 109 -13.62 6.78 -9.33
CA GLU A 109 -14.79 6.92 -8.47
C GLU A 109 -14.54 7.86 -7.29
N LEU A 110 -13.33 7.83 -6.70
CA LEU A 110 -12.92 8.76 -5.66
C LEU A 110 -12.83 10.21 -6.15
N GLU A 111 -12.40 10.45 -7.40
CA GLU A 111 -12.36 11.80 -7.98
C GLU A 111 -13.75 12.43 -8.04
N LYS A 112 -14.81 11.65 -8.32
CA LYS A 112 -16.20 12.15 -8.35
C LYS A 112 -16.65 12.69 -7.00
N LEU A 113 -16.05 12.22 -5.90
CA LEU A 113 -16.38 12.64 -4.55
C LEU A 113 -15.75 13.98 -4.15
N ASN A 114 -14.87 14.56 -4.97
CA ASN A 114 -14.20 15.85 -4.71
C ASN A 114 -13.58 15.96 -3.31
N LEU A 115 -12.91 14.88 -2.88
CA LEU A 115 -12.31 14.79 -1.56
C LEU A 115 -11.19 15.84 -1.41
N LYS A 116 -11.15 16.47 -0.22
CA LYS A 116 -10.03 17.32 0.18
C LYS A 116 -8.82 16.45 0.53
N ASP A 117 -7.67 17.11 0.62
CA ASP A 117 -6.45 16.47 1.09
C ASP A 117 -6.62 15.90 2.52
N ILE A 118 -5.98 14.76 2.78
CA ILE A 118 -6.12 14.02 4.04
C ILE A 118 -4.75 13.88 4.67
N ASN A 119 -4.57 14.40 5.88
CA ASN A 119 -3.31 14.33 6.62
C ASN A 119 -3.50 13.62 7.96
N GLU A 120 -4.12 12.44 7.90
CA GLU A 120 -4.36 11.62 9.08
C GLU A 120 -3.11 10.82 9.44
N LYS A 121 -2.85 10.70 10.75
CA LYS A 121 -1.70 9.96 11.25
C LYS A 121 -2.10 8.51 11.54
N MET A 122 -1.43 7.57 10.89
CA MET A 122 -1.57 6.14 11.18
C MET A 122 -1.24 5.86 12.67
N PRO A 123 -2.14 5.19 13.42
CA PRO A 123 -1.83 4.73 14.77
C PRO A 123 -0.65 3.75 14.79
N LYS A 124 0.15 3.76 15.87
CA LYS A 124 1.40 2.96 15.94
C LYS A 124 1.18 1.45 15.78
N GLU A 125 0.10 0.92 16.34
CA GLU A 125 -0.23 -0.51 16.32
C GLU A 125 -1.25 -0.84 15.21
N TRP A 126 -1.40 0.04 14.22
CA TRP A 126 -2.33 -0.18 13.12
C TRP A 126 -1.81 -1.27 12.18
N VAL A 127 -2.73 -2.12 11.74
CA VAL A 127 -2.52 -3.16 10.71
C VAL A 127 -3.72 -3.18 9.75
N PRO A 128 -3.58 -3.72 8.53
CA PRO A 128 -4.69 -3.85 7.58
C PRO A 128 -5.92 -4.49 8.21
N LYS A 129 -7.13 -4.04 7.86
CA LYS A 129 -8.38 -4.52 8.49
C LYS A 129 -8.50 -6.02 8.38
N PHE A 130 -8.15 -6.60 7.23
CA PHE A 130 -8.23 -8.05 6.99
C PHE A 130 -7.15 -8.86 7.74
N MET A 131 -6.19 -8.20 8.40
CA MET A 131 -5.27 -8.85 9.36
C MET A 131 -5.80 -8.83 10.81
N ARG A 132 -6.79 -8.00 11.13
CA ARG A 132 -7.34 -7.91 12.49
C ARG A 132 -8.24 -9.12 12.72
N GLU A 133 -8.00 -9.86 13.81
CA GLU A 133 -8.87 -10.98 14.22
C GLU A 133 -10.34 -10.50 14.29
N ASN A 134 -11.24 -11.21 13.60
CA ASN A 134 -12.69 -10.95 13.44
C ASN A 134 -13.14 -9.91 12.40
N SER A 135 -12.39 -9.62 11.34
CA SER A 135 -12.80 -8.71 10.25
C SER A 135 -13.90 -9.24 9.29
N LEU A 136 -14.83 -10.05 9.79
CA LEU A 136 -16.12 -10.35 9.16
C LEU A 136 -17.26 -9.68 9.94
N THR A 137 -17.16 -8.37 10.15
CA THR A 137 -18.34 -7.54 10.40
C THR A 137 -18.25 -6.36 9.45
N PHE A 138 -18.91 -6.54 8.30
CA PHE A 138 -19.21 -5.50 7.34
C PHE A 138 -20.38 -4.64 7.83
#